data_AF-A0A958FLE1-F1
#
_entry.id   AF-A0A958FLE1-F1
#
_cell.length_a   1.000
_cell.length_b   1.000
_cell.length_c   1.000
_cell.angle_alpha   90.00
_cell.angle_beta   90.00
_cell.angle_gamma   90.00
#
_symmetry.space_group_name_H-M   'P 1'
#
loop_
_entity.id
_entity.type
_entity.pdbx_description
1 polymer ?
#
loop_
_entity_poly.entity_id
_entity_poly.type
_entity_poly.pdbx_seq_one_letter_code
_entity_poly.pdbx_strand_id
1 'polypeptide(L)'
;LGNWLLPEGYMWKFGPEGDRPRKIEKLVSDLIGDEKATEFWRQFRHHYITEADIARIAELGFNSVRPALNARLFLSEGDTARFVEESFALLDSLVSWCRKHDLYVIIDMHGAPGGQTGANIDDSPRDLPELFTDGRNQDRLVDLWRKIAERYCDEPAVAAYDLLNEPLPRRTGAADQYAHLVEPLYRRITAAIRAVDPHHMITLEGVDWSNDWSIFGEPFD
;
A
#
# COMPACT_ATOMS: atom_id res chain seq x y z
N LEU A 1 9.44 1.23 -4.74
CA LEU A 1 10.07 2.00 -3.65
C LEU A 1 9.68 1.33 -2.33
N GLY A 2 10.26 0.15 -2.07
CA GLY A 2 10.01 -0.60 -0.84
C GLY A 2 10.64 0.09 0.37
N ASN A 3 10.24 -0.34 1.57
CA ASN A 3 10.75 0.14 2.85
C ASN A 3 10.46 1.61 3.23
N TRP A 4 9.85 2.40 2.33
CA TRP A 4 9.60 3.82 2.55
C TRP A 4 8.32 4.07 3.33
N LEU A 5 7.16 3.88 2.68
CA LEU A 5 5.84 4.04 3.29
C LEU A 5 5.33 2.72 3.91
N LEU A 6 6.05 1.63 3.66
CA LEU A 6 5.88 0.36 4.35
C LEU A 6 7.27 -0.21 4.68
N PRO A 7 7.77 -0.04 5.92
CA PRO A 7 9.03 -0.62 6.35
C PRO A 7 8.98 -2.14 6.47
N GLU A 8 9.95 -2.83 5.88
CA GLU A 8 10.04 -4.29 5.88
C GLU A 8 11.25 -4.75 6.68
N GLY A 9 11.05 -5.68 7.62
CA GLY A 9 12.07 -6.02 8.61
C GLY A 9 13.36 -6.61 8.04
N TYR A 10 13.28 -7.36 6.93
CA TYR A 10 14.46 -7.94 6.30
C TYR A 10 15.34 -6.87 5.64
N MET A 11 14.78 -5.75 5.19
CA MET A 11 15.54 -4.64 4.62
C MET A 11 16.34 -3.89 5.69
N TRP A 12 15.86 -3.90 6.94
CA TRP A 12 16.55 -3.35 8.11
C TRP A 12 17.40 -4.37 8.87
N LYS A 13 17.26 -5.67 8.55
CA LYS A 13 17.91 -6.79 9.24
C LYS A 13 17.54 -6.90 10.73
N PHE A 14 16.32 -6.53 11.11
CA PHE A 14 15.85 -6.60 12.50
C PHE A 14 15.49 -8.01 12.98
N GLY A 15 15.44 -9.00 12.09
CA GLY A 15 15.02 -10.36 12.45
C GLY A 15 13.53 -10.41 12.86
N PRO A 16 13.10 -11.46 13.57
CA PRO A 16 11.68 -11.71 13.86
C PRO A 16 11.02 -10.66 14.76
N GLU A 17 11.81 -9.93 15.56
CA GLU A 17 11.31 -8.92 16.51
C GLU A 17 10.85 -7.64 15.82
N GLY A 18 11.34 -7.37 14.60
CA GLY A 18 10.99 -6.21 13.79
C GLY A 18 10.71 -6.59 12.35
N ASP A 19 9.94 -7.65 12.12
CA ASP A 19 9.67 -8.21 10.79
C ASP A 19 8.73 -7.36 9.92
N ARG A 20 7.94 -6.45 10.52
CA ARG A 20 6.86 -5.67 9.88
C ARG A 20 6.70 -4.27 10.48
N PRO A 21 5.97 -3.34 9.85
CA PRO A 21 5.93 -1.93 10.24
C PRO A 21 5.59 -1.70 11.72
N ARG A 22 4.45 -2.19 12.24
CA ARG A 22 4.07 -2.01 13.66
C ARG A 22 5.12 -2.50 14.66
N LYS A 23 5.79 -3.61 14.38
CA LYS A 23 6.84 -4.12 15.29
C LYS A 23 8.08 -3.23 15.24
N ILE A 24 8.49 -2.79 14.05
CA ILE A 24 9.61 -1.86 13.89
C ILE A 24 9.31 -0.53 14.59
N GLU A 25 8.10 0.00 14.42
CA GLU A 25 7.64 1.20 15.10
C GLU A 25 7.67 1.05 16.61
N LYS A 26 7.21 -0.09 17.13
CA LYS A 26 7.29 -0.40 18.56
C LYS A 26 8.73 -0.49 19.06
N LEU A 27 9.63 -1.16 18.34
CA LEU A 27 11.05 -1.24 18.71
C LEU A 27 11.69 0.16 18.79
N VAL A 28 11.36 1.04 17.83
CA VAL A 28 11.81 2.43 17.85
C VAL A 28 11.23 3.15 19.07
N SER A 29 9.92 3.06 19.34
CA SER A 29 9.29 3.68 20.51
C SER A 29 9.87 3.20 21.83
N ASP A 30 10.06 1.90 22.00
CA ASP A 30 10.62 1.31 23.21
C ASP A 30 12.08 1.78 23.45
N LEU A 31 12.84 2.06 22.38
CA LEU A 31 14.23 2.49 22.46
C LEU A 31 14.40 3.99 22.76
N ILE A 32 13.61 4.86 22.10
CA ILE A 32 13.82 6.32 22.15
C ILE A 32 12.66 7.12 22.74
N GLY A 33 11.55 6.46 23.07
CA GLY A 33 10.31 7.07 23.57
C GLY A 33 9.41 7.65 22.47
N ASP A 34 8.10 7.69 22.74
CA ASP A 34 7.06 7.99 21.74
C ASP A 34 7.23 9.35 21.03
N GLU A 35 7.63 10.40 21.77
CA GLU A 35 7.84 11.74 21.20
C GLU A 35 8.97 11.71 20.16
N LYS A 36 10.11 11.10 20.51
CA LYS A 36 11.26 11.00 19.59
C LYS A 36 10.99 10.01 18.46
N ALA A 37 10.24 8.94 18.71
CA ALA A 37 9.82 8.00 17.68
C ALA A 37 8.91 8.67 16.64
N THR A 38 7.97 9.51 17.08
CA THR A 38 7.10 10.29 16.20
C THR A 38 7.93 11.18 15.27
N GLU A 39 8.88 11.93 15.83
CA GLU A 39 9.78 12.77 15.04
C GLU A 39 10.68 11.94 14.12
N PHE A 40 11.23 10.82 14.60
CA PHE A 40 12.03 9.90 13.80
C PHE A 40 11.28 9.42 12.55
N TRP A 41 10.03 8.96 12.71
CA TRP A 41 9.24 8.44 11.59
C TRP A 41 8.84 9.53 10.60
N ARG A 42 8.56 10.74 11.08
CA ARG A 42 8.33 11.91 10.23
C ARG A 42 9.58 12.22 9.41
N GLN A 43 10.73 12.32 10.05
CA GLN A 43 12.01 12.58 9.38
C GLN A 43 12.39 11.47 8.41
N PHE A 44 12.22 10.20 8.79
CA PHE A 44 12.47 9.05 7.94
C PHE A 44 11.68 9.16 6.63
N ARG A 45 10.36 9.40 6.71
CA ARG A 45 9.52 9.52 5.51
C ARG A 45 9.90 10.69 4.60
N HIS A 46 10.40 11.80 5.16
CA HIS A 46 10.86 12.93 4.35
C HIS A 46 12.24 12.76 3.71
N HIS A 47 13.07 11.84 4.21
CA HIS A 47 14.47 11.72 3.79
C HIS A 47 14.84 10.37 3.19
N TYR A 48 14.01 9.33 3.36
CA TYR A 48 14.31 8.01 2.84
C TYR A 48 14.20 7.94 1.31
N ILE A 49 13.19 8.60 0.74
CA ILE A 49 13.06 8.85 -0.71
C ILE A 49 12.90 10.35 -0.91
N THR A 50 13.70 10.90 -1.80
CA THR A 50 13.72 12.31 -2.17
C THR A 50 13.68 12.49 -3.69
N GLU A 51 13.54 13.72 -4.16
CA GLU A 51 13.65 14.01 -5.60
C GLU A 51 14.98 13.53 -6.19
N ALA A 52 16.08 13.58 -5.44
CA ALA A 52 17.39 13.15 -5.92
C ALA A 52 17.40 11.66 -6.27
N ASP A 53 16.67 10.83 -5.51
CA ASP A 53 16.54 9.40 -5.79
C ASP A 53 15.73 9.16 -7.06
N ILE A 54 14.67 9.93 -7.28
CA ILE A 54 13.83 9.87 -8.49
C ILE A 54 14.61 10.32 -9.73
N ALA A 55 15.34 11.44 -9.64
CA ALA A 55 16.25 11.89 -10.68
C ALA A 55 17.29 10.80 -11.02
N ARG A 56 17.88 10.17 -10.00
CA ARG A 56 18.86 9.10 -10.19
C ARG A 56 18.25 7.87 -10.86
N ILE A 57 17.03 7.49 -10.51
CA ILE A 57 16.30 6.38 -11.15
C ILE A 57 16.10 6.67 -12.64
N ALA A 58 15.71 7.91 -13.00
CA ALA A 58 15.59 8.32 -14.39
C ALA A 58 16.94 8.28 -15.14
N GLU A 59 18.01 8.79 -14.54
CA GLU A 59 19.38 8.73 -15.11
C GLU A 59 19.87 7.31 -15.37
N LEU A 60 19.43 6.35 -14.56
CA LEU A 60 19.76 4.93 -14.72
C LEU A 60 18.95 4.26 -15.86
N GLY A 61 18.02 4.97 -16.48
CA GLY A 61 17.24 4.50 -17.62
C GLY A 61 15.96 3.75 -17.25
N PHE A 62 15.53 3.79 -15.99
CA PHE A 62 14.20 3.30 -15.61
C PHE A 62 13.13 4.29 -16.09
N ASN A 63 11.89 3.80 -16.25
CA ASN A 63 10.76 4.59 -16.73
C ASN A 63 9.58 4.66 -15.73
N SER A 64 9.69 3.97 -14.60
CA SER A 64 8.60 3.90 -13.62
C SER A 64 9.10 3.56 -12.21
N VAL A 65 8.28 3.90 -11.22
CA VAL A 65 8.44 3.52 -9.82
C VAL A 65 7.12 3.01 -9.25
N ARG A 66 7.18 2.05 -8.34
CA ARG A 66 6.01 1.48 -7.62
C ARG A 66 6.13 1.71 -6.11
N PRO A 67 5.61 2.81 -5.52
CA PRO A 67 5.64 3.02 -4.07
C PRO A 67 4.74 2.03 -3.33
N ALA A 68 5.31 1.30 -2.37
CA ALA A 68 4.57 0.39 -1.50
C ALA A 68 3.88 1.18 -0.39
N LEU A 69 2.56 1.34 -0.48
CA LEU A 69 1.78 2.09 0.51
C LEU A 69 1.32 1.20 1.66
N ASN A 70 1.37 1.75 2.88
CA ASN A 70 0.64 1.21 4.03
C ASN A 70 -0.59 2.07 4.30
N ALA A 71 -1.79 1.49 4.21
CA ALA A 71 -3.06 2.18 4.43
C ALA A 71 -3.15 2.89 5.79
N ARG A 72 -2.47 2.39 6.83
CA ARG A 72 -2.45 3.03 8.15
C ARG A 72 -1.79 4.41 8.15
N LEU A 73 -0.90 4.69 7.19
CA LEU A 73 -0.36 6.04 7.04
C LEU A 73 -1.41 7.02 6.49
N PHE A 74 -2.37 6.54 5.71
CA PHE A 74 -3.39 7.36 5.05
C PHE A 74 -4.71 7.42 5.80
N LEU A 75 -4.97 6.47 6.71
CA LEU A 75 -6.19 6.37 7.51
C LEU A 75 -5.86 6.33 9.00
N SER A 76 -6.49 7.21 9.78
CA SER A 76 -6.41 7.14 11.24
C SER A 76 -7.03 5.86 11.77
N GLU A 77 -6.39 5.25 12.76
CA GLU A 77 -6.96 4.12 13.50
C GLU A 77 -8.08 4.59 14.44
N GLY A 78 -9.09 3.72 14.67
CA GLY A 78 -10.29 4.03 15.46
C GLY A 78 -11.57 3.60 14.75
N ASP A 79 -12.73 3.86 15.36
CA ASP A 79 -14.03 3.48 14.76
C ASP A 79 -14.32 4.29 13.49
N THR A 80 -14.07 5.60 13.54
CA THR A 80 -14.23 6.52 12.41
C THR A 80 -12.85 6.86 11.83
N ALA A 81 -12.45 6.14 10.78
CA ALA A 81 -11.22 6.43 10.06
C ALA A 81 -11.28 7.81 9.40
N ARG A 82 -10.20 8.59 9.52
CA ARG A 82 -10.03 9.89 8.87
C ARG A 82 -8.83 9.85 7.95
N PHE A 83 -8.93 10.53 6.82
CA PHE A 83 -7.79 10.68 5.91
C PHE A 83 -6.69 11.52 6.55
N VAL A 84 -5.44 11.08 6.38
CA VAL A 84 -4.24 11.73 6.92
C VAL A 84 -3.55 12.48 5.78
N GLU A 85 -3.82 13.78 5.69
CA GLU A 85 -3.35 14.63 4.58
C GLU A 85 -1.83 14.66 4.43
N GLU A 86 -1.08 14.58 5.54
CA GLU A 86 0.39 14.60 5.51
C GLU A 86 0.99 13.41 4.75
N SER A 87 0.34 12.24 4.77
CA SER A 87 0.79 11.08 3.98
C SER A 87 0.44 11.22 2.50
N PHE A 88 -0.67 11.87 2.17
CA PHE A 88 -0.96 12.23 0.78
C PHE A 88 0.02 13.27 0.23
N ALA A 89 0.49 14.22 1.05
CA ALA A 89 1.50 15.18 0.63
C ALA A 89 2.85 14.53 0.25
N LEU A 90 3.22 13.41 0.91
CA LEU A 90 4.38 12.62 0.51
C LEU A 90 4.19 11.98 -0.88
N LEU A 91 2.99 11.44 -1.13
CA LEU A 91 2.65 10.84 -2.43
C LEU A 91 2.58 11.90 -3.54
N ASP A 92 2.02 13.08 -3.26
CA ASP A 92 2.03 14.21 -4.20
C ASP A 92 3.44 14.64 -4.58
N SER A 93 4.33 14.67 -3.59
CA SER A 93 5.74 15.01 -3.80
C SER A 93 6.38 13.99 -4.74
N LEU A 94 6.18 12.69 -4.50
CA LEU A 94 6.66 11.63 -5.39
C LEU A 94 6.12 11.79 -6.82
N VAL A 95 4.81 11.98 -6.97
CA VAL A 95 4.16 12.11 -8.29
C VAL A 95 4.67 13.34 -9.02
N SER A 96 4.87 14.46 -8.33
CA SER A 96 5.45 15.68 -8.88
C SER A 96 6.90 15.46 -9.35
N TRP A 97 7.72 14.78 -8.57
CA TRP A 97 9.09 14.42 -8.95
C TRP A 97 9.11 13.50 -10.17
N CYS A 98 8.25 12.47 -10.19
CA CYS A 98 8.17 11.53 -11.31
C CYS A 98 7.74 12.25 -12.59
N ARG A 99 6.74 13.12 -12.53
CA ARG A 99 6.35 13.98 -13.66
C ARG A 99 7.50 14.82 -14.19
N LYS A 100 8.30 15.42 -13.29
CA LYS A 100 9.44 16.27 -13.66
C LYS A 100 10.58 15.50 -14.34
N HIS A 101 10.75 14.23 -14.00
CA HIS A 101 11.85 13.38 -14.48
C HIS A 101 11.37 12.30 -15.46
N ASP A 102 10.21 12.49 -16.09
CA ASP A 102 9.63 11.59 -17.10
C ASP A 102 9.50 10.12 -16.65
N LEU A 103 9.16 9.92 -15.36
CA LEU A 103 8.89 8.62 -14.76
C LEU A 103 7.38 8.45 -14.50
N TYR A 104 6.90 7.23 -14.65
CA TYR A 104 5.56 6.84 -14.23
C TYR A 104 5.52 6.37 -12.77
N VAL A 105 4.37 6.54 -12.12
CA VAL A 105 4.07 6.02 -10.78
C VAL A 105 3.00 4.94 -10.89
N ILE A 106 3.27 3.76 -10.34
CA ILE A 106 2.29 2.69 -10.13
C ILE A 106 1.99 2.66 -8.64
N ILE A 107 0.84 3.20 -8.24
CA ILE A 107 0.50 3.31 -6.81
C ILE A 107 0.07 1.94 -6.32
N ASP A 108 0.75 1.39 -5.32
CA ASP A 108 0.54 0.04 -4.81
C ASP A 108 0.02 0.04 -3.38
N MET A 109 -1.16 -0.55 -3.17
CA MET A 109 -1.66 -0.83 -1.83
C MET A 109 -0.98 -2.09 -1.26
N HIS A 110 0.16 -1.86 -0.63
CA HIS A 110 1.02 -2.92 -0.14
C HIS A 110 0.59 -3.47 1.23
N GLY A 111 0.06 -2.61 2.10
CA GLY A 111 -0.52 -2.97 3.39
C GLY A 111 -1.95 -2.45 3.49
N ALA A 112 -2.94 -3.32 3.34
CA ALA A 112 -4.35 -2.94 3.40
C ALA A 112 -4.86 -2.77 4.85
N PRO A 113 -5.99 -2.07 5.08
CA PRO A 113 -6.65 -2.07 6.37
C PRO A 113 -6.89 -3.50 6.89
N GLY A 114 -6.43 -3.80 8.10
CA GLY A 114 -6.54 -5.14 8.70
C GLY A 114 -5.56 -6.19 8.18
N GLY A 115 -4.77 -5.90 7.14
CA GLY A 115 -3.85 -6.84 6.50
C GLY A 115 -4.55 -7.87 5.61
N GLN A 116 -3.89 -8.25 4.52
CA GLN A 116 -4.42 -9.13 3.47
C GLN A 116 -3.75 -10.52 3.42
N THR A 117 -2.66 -10.72 4.17
CA THR A 117 -1.80 -11.92 4.09
C THR A 117 -1.87 -12.79 5.34
N GLY A 118 -1.97 -12.17 6.52
CA GLY A 118 -1.71 -12.84 7.80
C GLY A 118 -0.22 -13.20 7.99
N ALA A 119 0.68 -12.44 7.37
CA ALA A 119 2.12 -12.64 7.39
C ALA A 119 2.88 -11.29 7.52
N ASN A 120 4.19 -11.31 7.32
CA ASN A 120 5.10 -10.21 7.70
C ASN A 120 5.15 -9.01 6.73
N ILE A 121 4.67 -9.15 5.48
CA ILE A 121 4.79 -8.09 4.47
C ILE A 121 3.65 -7.07 4.54
N ASP A 122 2.58 -7.40 5.26
CA ASP A 122 1.51 -6.46 5.56
C ASP A 122 1.65 -5.93 6.99
N ASP A 123 0.78 -4.97 7.33
CA ASP A 123 0.75 -4.36 8.66
C ASP A 123 -0.37 -4.93 9.55
N SER A 124 -0.66 -6.24 9.40
CA SER A 124 -1.69 -6.93 10.18
C SER A 124 -1.39 -6.85 11.69
N PRO A 125 -2.34 -6.39 12.51
CA PRO A 125 -2.13 -6.27 13.95
C PRO A 125 -2.11 -7.64 14.67
N ARG A 126 -2.69 -8.68 14.06
CA ARG A 126 -2.95 -9.98 14.70
C ARG A 126 -2.46 -11.19 13.91
N ASP A 127 -1.65 -10.98 12.86
CA ASP A 127 -1.27 -12.05 11.92
C ASP A 127 -2.49 -12.75 11.30
N LEU A 128 -3.57 -11.99 11.11
CA LEU A 128 -4.80 -12.44 10.48
C LEU A 128 -5.10 -11.58 9.24
N PRO A 129 -5.68 -12.15 8.18
CA PRO A 129 -6.04 -11.42 6.97
C PRO A 129 -7.37 -10.67 7.16
N GLU A 130 -7.40 -9.70 8.08
CA GLU A 130 -8.65 -9.11 8.57
C GLU A 130 -9.36 -8.22 7.54
N LEU A 131 -8.70 -7.92 6.43
CA LEU A 131 -9.35 -7.39 5.23
C LEU A 131 -10.51 -8.29 4.76
N PHE A 132 -10.40 -9.61 4.94
CA PHE A 132 -11.38 -10.58 4.48
C PHE A 132 -12.34 -11.09 5.56
N THR A 133 -12.13 -10.69 6.83
CA THR A 133 -12.96 -11.13 7.96
C THR A 133 -13.76 -10.00 8.61
N ASP A 134 -13.43 -8.73 8.34
CA ASP A 134 -14.19 -7.56 8.81
C ASP A 134 -14.54 -6.64 7.62
N GLY A 135 -15.83 -6.55 7.30
CA GLY A 135 -16.32 -5.72 6.19
C GLY A 135 -15.92 -4.25 6.30
N ARG A 136 -15.69 -3.72 7.51
CA ARG A 136 -15.23 -2.33 7.70
C ARG A 136 -13.85 -2.09 7.10
N ASN A 137 -12.98 -3.11 7.08
CA ASN A 137 -11.66 -2.99 6.45
C ASN A 137 -11.78 -2.91 4.93
N GLN A 138 -12.72 -3.64 4.33
CA GLN A 138 -13.02 -3.54 2.90
C GLN A 138 -13.59 -2.18 2.54
N ASP A 139 -14.54 -1.68 3.33
CA ASP A 139 -15.14 -0.35 3.12
C ASP A 139 -14.07 0.75 3.19
N ARG A 140 -13.19 0.68 4.19
CA ARG A 140 -12.03 1.60 4.31
C ARG A 140 -11.07 1.52 3.13
N LEU A 141 -10.81 0.32 2.61
CA LEU A 141 -9.94 0.14 1.46
C LEU A 141 -10.58 0.74 0.20
N VAL A 142 -11.88 0.50 -0.02
CA VAL A 142 -12.65 1.09 -1.13
C VAL A 142 -12.65 2.61 -1.04
N ASP A 143 -12.91 3.18 0.15
CA ASP A 143 -12.92 4.63 0.37
C ASP A 143 -11.53 5.25 0.15
N LEU A 144 -10.47 4.57 0.60
CA LEU A 144 -9.09 5.01 0.38
C LEU A 144 -8.73 4.99 -1.11
N TRP A 145 -9.07 3.94 -1.85
CA TRP A 145 -8.82 3.87 -3.28
C TRP A 145 -9.57 4.94 -4.05
N ARG A 146 -10.85 5.16 -3.73
CA ARG A 146 -11.62 6.27 -4.30
C ARG A 146 -10.94 7.62 -4.01
N LYS A 147 -10.46 7.83 -2.78
CA LYS A 147 -9.79 9.08 -2.39
C LYS A 147 -8.48 9.30 -3.15
N ILE A 148 -7.70 8.24 -3.37
CA ILE A 148 -6.48 8.27 -4.19
C ILE A 148 -6.83 8.59 -5.65
N ALA A 149 -7.84 7.91 -6.22
CA ALA A 149 -8.29 8.14 -7.59
C ALA A 149 -8.83 9.57 -7.79
N GLU A 150 -9.66 10.09 -6.88
CA GLU A 150 -10.13 11.49 -6.90
C GLU A 150 -8.97 12.50 -6.90
N ARG A 151 -7.83 12.15 -6.31
CA ARG A 151 -6.66 13.03 -6.22
C ARG A 151 -5.80 13.03 -7.48
N TYR A 152 -5.75 11.90 -8.19
CA TYR A 152 -4.82 11.68 -9.30
C TYR A 152 -5.51 11.38 -10.65
N CYS A 153 -6.84 11.50 -10.75
CA CYS A 153 -7.58 11.13 -11.96
C CYS A 153 -7.15 11.86 -13.24
N ASP A 154 -6.63 13.08 -13.12
CA ASP A 154 -6.13 13.90 -14.23
C ASP A 154 -4.59 13.91 -14.33
N GLU A 155 -3.90 13.02 -13.60
CA GLU A 155 -2.45 13.06 -13.46
C GLU A 155 -1.72 12.01 -14.33
N PRO A 156 -1.21 12.37 -15.52
CA PRO A 156 -0.64 11.40 -16.46
C PRO A 156 0.67 10.74 -16.01
N ALA A 157 1.35 11.28 -14.99
CA ALA A 157 2.51 10.61 -14.40
C ALA A 157 2.09 9.39 -13.57
N VAL A 158 0.83 9.31 -13.11
CA VAL A 158 0.30 8.05 -12.57
C VAL A 158 -0.03 7.15 -13.76
N ALA A 159 0.51 5.94 -13.79
CA ALA A 159 0.23 4.99 -14.87
C ALA A 159 -0.86 3.99 -14.48
N ALA A 160 -0.84 3.54 -13.22
CA ALA A 160 -1.75 2.51 -12.75
C ALA A 160 -2.00 2.57 -11.24
N TYR A 161 -3.14 2.00 -10.86
CA TYR A 161 -3.52 1.65 -9.50
C TYR A 161 -3.41 0.14 -9.30
N ASP A 162 -2.50 -0.27 -8.43
CA ASP A 162 -2.25 -1.67 -8.10
C ASP A 162 -2.96 -2.04 -6.80
N LEU A 163 -4.12 -2.70 -6.95
CA LEU A 163 -5.19 -2.63 -5.95
C LEU A 163 -4.84 -3.26 -4.60
N LEU A 164 -4.02 -4.31 -4.61
CA LEU A 164 -3.69 -5.07 -3.42
C LEU A 164 -2.49 -6.00 -3.68
N ASN A 165 -1.41 -5.82 -2.93
CA ASN A 165 -0.21 -6.65 -3.05
C ASN A 165 -0.38 -8.03 -2.40
N GLU A 166 -0.04 -9.10 -3.13
CA GLU A 166 0.22 -10.45 -2.63
C GLU A 166 -0.81 -11.03 -1.62
N PRO A 167 -2.12 -10.98 -1.92
CA PRO A 167 -3.14 -11.43 -0.97
C PRO A 167 -3.06 -12.93 -0.69
N LEU A 168 -3.41 -13.29 0.55
CA LEU A 168 -3.72 -14.66 0.98
C LEU A 168 -2.69 -15.71 0.55
N PRO A 169 -1.47 -15.68 1.10
CA PRO A 169 -0.52 -16.79 1.05
C PRO A 169 -1.15 -18.16 1.37
N ARG A 170 -0.88 -19.20 0.57
CA ARG A 170 -1.34 -20.58 0.91
C ARG A 170 -0.75 -21.08 2.21
N ARG A 171 0.50 -20.73 2.52
CA ARG A 171 1.21 -21.17 3.73
C ARG A 171 0.52 -20.76 5.04
N THR A 172 -0.34 -19.74 5.03
CA THR A 172 -1.10 -19.30 6.22
C THR A 172 -2.45 -20.03 6.35
N GLY A 173 -2.84 -20.83 5.35
CA GLY A 173 -4.18 -21.44 5.24
C GLY A 173 -5.29 -20.45 4.88
N ALA A 174 -4.96 -19.15 4.75
CA ALA A 174 -5.93 -18.11 4.48
C ALA A 174 -6.48 -18.17 3.04
N ALA A 175 -5.67 -18.58 2.07
CA ALA A 175 -6.09 -18.75 0.68
C ALA A 175 -7.31 -19.68 0.57
N ASP A 176 -7.24 -20.85 1.19
CA ASP A 176 -8.30 -21.87 1.08
C ASP A 176 -9.62 -21.39 1.71
N GLN A 177 -9.55 -20.47 2.68
CA GLN A 177 -10.73 -19.93 3.35
C GLN A 177 -11.30 -18.70 2.65
N TYR A 178 -10.45 -17.79 2.15
CA TYR A 178 -10.85 -16.43 1.79
C TYR A 178 -10.58 -16.04 0.33
N ALA A 179 -9.93 -16.88 -0.48
CA ALA A 179 -9.58 -16.54 -1.87
C ALA A 179 -10.80 -16.11 -2.71
N HIS A 180 -11.96 -16.73 -2.47
CA HIS A 180 -13.22 -16.39 -3.14
C HIS A 180 -13.73 -14.96 -2.88
N LEU A 181 -13.17 -14.25 -1.88
CA LEU A 181 -13.55 -12.88 -1.53
C LEU A 181 -12.71 -11.82 -2.25
N VAL A 182 -11.59 -12.20 -2.87
CA VAL A 182 -10.65 -11.25 -3.49
C VAL A 182 -11.23 -10.60 -4.74
N GLU A 183 -11.72 -11.38 -5.71
CA GLU A 183 -12.30 -10.80 -6.93
C GLU A 183 -13.54 -9.92 -6.63
N PRO A 184 -14.51 -10.32 -5.77
CA PRO A 184 -15.60 -9.42 -5.36
C PRO A 184 -15.12 -8.10 -4.76
N LEU A 185 -14.05 -8.12 -3.96
CA LEU A 185 -13.47 -6.90 -3.40
C LEU A 185 -12.84 -6.03 -4.51
N TYR A 186 -12.10 -6.63 -5.44
CA TYR A 186 -11.52 -5.89 -6.57
C TYR A 186 -12.58 -5.25 -7.46
N ARG A 187 -13.71 -5.93 -7.70
CA ARG A 187 -14.87 -5.35 -8.40
C ARG A 187 -15.42 -4.13 -7.69
N ARG A 188 -15.53 -4.16 -6.36
CA ARG A 188 -15.99 -3.02 -5.54
C ARG A 188 -15.01 -1.84 -5.62
N ILE A 189 -13.70 -2.11 -5.49
CA ILE A 189 -12.65 -1.09 -5.58
C ILE A 189 -12.64 -0.46 -6.98
N THR A 190 -12.64 -1.29 -8.02
CA THR A 190 -12.66 -0.86 -9.43
C THR A 190 -13.85 0.03 -9.72
N ALA A 191 -15.06 -0.36 -9.30
CA ALA A 191 -16.25 0.46 -9.46
C ALA A 191 -16.14 1.82 -8.75
N ALA A 192 -15.52 1.86 -7.56
CA ALA A 192 -15.32 3.10 -6.81
C ALA A 192 -14.27 4.02 -7.47
N ILE A 193 -13.20 3.46 -8.02
CA ILE A 193 -12.20 4.18 -8.83
C ILE A 193 -12.86 4.72 -10.10
N ARG A 194 -13.56 3.88 -10.86
CA ARG A 194 -14.19 4.27 -12.14
C ARG A 194 -15.29 5.31 -12.01
N ALA A 195 -15.87 5.47 -10.82
CA ALA A 195 -16.81 6.56 -10.53
C ALA A 195 -16.15 7.96 -10.59
N VAL A 196 -14.82 8.05 -10.49
CA VAL A 196 -14.07 9.31 -10.42
C VAL A 196 -12.90 9.38 -11.41
N ASP A 197 -12.41 8.23 -11.88
CA ASP A 197 -11.27 8.11 -12.77
C ASP A 197 -11.52 7.03 -13.85
N PRO A 198 -11.87 7.44 -15.07
CA PRO A 198 -12.14 6.52 -16.19
C PRO A 198 -10.89 6.19 -17.02
N HIS A 199 -9.68 6.59 -16.62
CA HIS A 199 -8.51 6.61 -17.49
C HIS A 199 -7.35 5.74 -17.01
N HIS A 200 -7.01 5.78 -15.72
CA HIS A 200 -5.84 5.08 -15.22
C HIS A 200 -6.00 3.57 -15.27
N MET A 201 -4.92 2.86 -15.59
CA MET A 201 -4.92 1.40 -15.60
C MET A 201 -5.15 0.87 -14.18
N ILE A 202 -5.80 -0.28 -14.08
CA ILE A 202 -5.95 -1.02 -12.84
C ILE A 202 -5.17 -2.32 -12.98
N THR A 203 -4.28 -2.60 -12.04
CA THR A 203 -3.57 -3.88 -11.96
C THR A 203 -4.09 -4.69 -10.80
N LEU A 204 -4.25 -5.99 -11.04
CA LEU A 204 -4.82 -6.95 -10.11
C LEU A 204 -3.80 -8.05 -9.85
N GLU A 205 -3.56 -8.32 -8.58
CA GLU A 205 -2.71 -9.43 -8.17
C GLU A 205 -3.54 -10.64 -7.72
N GLY A 206 -3.08 -11.83 -8.11
CA GLY A 206 -3.69 -13.10 -7.73
C GLY A 206 -3.47 -13.46 -6.27
N VAL A 207 -4.07 -14.56 -5.81
CA VAL A 207 -3.82 -15.09 -4.46
C VAL A 207 -2.49 -15.84 -4.39
N ASP A 208 -2.13 -16.27 -3.18
CA ASP A 208 -0.90 -17.00 -2.90
C ASP A 208 0.37 -16.26 -3.32
N TRP A 209 0.59 -15.07 -2.74
CA TRP A 209 1.69 -14.18 -3.13
C TRP A 209 1.68 -13.88 -4.63
N SER A 210 0.48 -13.64 -5.17
CA SER A 210 0.32 -13.28 -6.59
C SER A 210 0.76 -14.37 -7.55
N ASN A 211 0.79 -15.64 -7.12
CA ASN A 211 1.14 -16.78 -7.96
C ASN A 211 -0.08 -17.54 -8.50
N ASP A 212 -1.29 -17.21 -8.06
CA ASP A 212 -2.51 -17.89 -8.44
C ASP A 212 -3.62 -16.92 -8.89
N TRP A 213 -3.87 -16.92 -10.20
CA TRP A 213 -4.91 -16.11 -10.86
C TRP A 213 -6.22 -16.88 -11.09
N SER A 214 -6.34 -18.11 -10.60
CA SER A 214 -7.53 -18.97 -10.85
C SER A 214 -8.82 -18.43 -10.23
N ILE A 215 -8.70 -17.47 -9.30
CA ILE A 215 -9.84 -16.79 -8.69
C ILE A 215 -10.56 -15.86 -9.67
N PHE A 216 -9.93 -15.43 -10.76
CA PHE A 216 -10.49 -14.44 -11.67
C PHE A 216 -11.43 -15.07 -12.69
N GLY A 217 -12.67 -14.57 -12.73
CA GLY A 217 -13.63 -14.80 -13.80
C GLY A 217 -13.46 -13.85 -14.99
N GLU A 218 -14.58 -13.46 -15.59
CA GLU A 218 -14.59 -12.55 -16.73
C GLU A 218 -14.04 -11.16 -16.36
N PRO A 219 -13.33 -10.48 -17.28
CA PRO A 219 -12.83 -9.12 -17.09
C PRO A 219 -13.91 -8.16 -16.55
N PHE A 220 -13.49 -7.25 -15.68
CA PHE A 220 -14.37 -6.30 -15.00
C PHE A 220 -13.72 -4.92 -14.95
N ASP A 221 -13.90 -4.15 -16.00
CA ASP A 221 -13.53 -2.73 -16.04
C ASP A 221 -14.46 -2.00 -17.01
#